data_AF-A0A942A6D3-F1
#
_entry.id   AF-A0A942A6D3-F1
#
_cell.length_a   1.000
_cell.length_b   1.000
_cell.length_c   1.000
_cell.angle_alpha   90.00
_cell.angle_beta   90.00
_cell.angle_gamma   90.00
#
_symmetry.space_group_name_H-M   'P 1'
#
loop_
_entity.id
_entity.type
_entity.pdbx_description
1 polymer ?
#
loop_
_entity_poly.entity_id
_entity_poly.type
_entity_poly.pdbx_seq_one_letter_code
_entity_poly.pdbx_strand_id
1 'polypeptide(L)' 'MTLRNLRSSMLVNDNLFNQAIGWLAREGKILVTNEGWNARISLIK' A
#
# COMPACT_ATOMS: atom_id res chain seq x y z
N MET A 1 -3.67 -2.81 -7.63
CA MET A 1 -2.29 -3.34 -7.70
C MET A 1 -1.98 -4.08 -6.40
N THR A 2 -1.10 -5.09 -6.35
CA THR A 2 -0.75 -5.72 -5.06
C THR A 2 0.26 -4.86 -4.29
N LEU A 3 0.16 -4.86 -2.96
CA LEU A 3 1.08 -4.15 -2.07
C LEU A 3 2.53 -4.62 -2.28
N ARG A 4 2.71 -5.92 -2.48
CA ARG A 4 4.01 -6.53 -2.75
C ARG A 4 4.64 -6.02 -4.05
N ASN A 5 3.88 -5.93 -5.14
CA ASN A 5 4.40 -5.41 -6.40
C ASN A 5 4.71 -3.92 -6.29
N LEU A 6 3.91 -3.16 -5.54
CA LEU A 6 4.17 -1.73 -5.32
C LEU A 6 5.45 -1.53 -4.53
N ARG A 7 5.64 -2.31 -3.47
CA ARG A 7 6.89 -2.34 -2.70
C ARG A 7 8.08 -2.65 -3.60
N SER A 8 8.01 -3.71 -4.42
CA SER A 8 9.12 -4.08 -5.30
C SER A 8 9.43 -3.02 -6.36
N SER A 9 8.46 -2.18 -6.75
CA SER A 9 8.68 -1.09 -7.70
C SER A 9 9.34 0.15 -7.08
N MET A 10 9.35 0.24 -5.74
CA MET A 10 9.94 1.34 -5.00
C MET A 10 11.18 0.85 -4.24
N LEU A 11 12.36 1.30 -4.64
CA LEU A 11 13.63 1.02 -3.93
C LEU A 11 13.74 1.85 -2.63
N VAL A 12 12.73 1.74 -1.76
CA VAL A 12 12.64 2.47 -0.49
C VAL A 12 12.74 1.50 0.69
N ASN A 13 13.16 2.02 1.82
CA ASN A 13 13.21 1.26 3.06
C ASN A 13 11.81 0.78 3.49
N ASP A 14 11.72 -0.45 4.00
CA ASP A 14 10.49 -1.08 4.47
C ASP A 14 9.70 -0.25 5.48
N ASN A 15 10.39 0.35 6.45
CA ASN A 15 9.76 1.16 7.48
C ASN A 15 9.12 2.41 6.87
N LEU A 16 9.84 3.07 5.96
CA LEU A 16 9.36 4.27 5.28
C LEU A 16 8.19 3.94 4.34
N PHE A 17 8.26 2.82 3.62
CA PHE A 17 7.18 2.34 2.78
C PHE A 17 5.90 2.11 3.59
N ASN A 18 5.98 1.36 4.68
CA ASN A 18 4.82 1.04 5.51
C ASN A 18 4.24 2.30 6.18
N GLN A 19 5.07 3.24 6.62
CA GLN A 19 4.62 4.53 7.14
C GLN A 19 3.88 5.35 6.07
N ALA A 20 4.41 5.43 4.84
CA ALA A 20 3.78 6.16 3.76
C ALA A 20 2.43 5.54 3.36
N ILE A 21 2.36 4.22 3.22
CA ILE A 21 1.10 3.51 2.94
C ILE A 21 0.09 3.73 4.07
N GLY A 22 0.51 3.63 5.33
CA GLY A 22 -0.33 3.91 6.48
C GLY A 22 -0.86 5.34 6.49
N TRP A 23 -0.01 6.32 6.14
CA TRP A 23 -0.41 7.73 6.03
C TRP A 23 -1.44 7.94 4.92
N LEU A 24 -1.21 7.40 3.73
CA LEU A 24 -2.13 7.53 2.59
C LEU A 24 -3.48 6.86 2.87
N ALA A 25 -3.49 5.74 3.59
CA ALA A 25 -4.70 5.06 4.01
C ALA A 25 -5.46 5.88 5.06
N ARG A 26 -4.75 6.46 6.03
CA ARG A 26 -5.33 7.35 7.06
C ARG A 26 -5.99 8.58 6.45
N GLU A 27 -5.38 9.16 5.43
CA GLU A 27 -5.90 10.31 4.68
C GLU A 27 -7.06 9.95 3.74
N GLY A 28 -7.44 8.67 3.64
CA GLY A 28 -8.50 8.22 2.74
C GLY A 28 -8.15 8.35 1.25
N LYS A 29 -6.86 8.38 0.90
CA LYS A 29 -6.39 8.45 -0.50
C LYS A 29 -6.29 7.06 -1.15
N ILE A 30 -6.00 6.05 -0.33
CA ILE A 30 -5.93 4.66 -0.77
C ILE A 30 -6.78 3.77 0.13
N LEU A 31 -7.26 2.68 -0.46
CA LEU A 31 -7.86 1.57 0.26
C LEU A 31 -6.92 0.37 0.18
N VAL A 32 -6.61 -0.21 1.34
CA VAL A 32 -5.87 -1.47 1.44
C VAL A 32 -6.86 -2.59 1.76
N THR A 33 -7.04 -3.53 0.84
CA THR A 33 -7.92 -4.69 1.02
C THR A 33 -7.12 -5.98 1.03
N ASN A 34 -7.58 -6.99 1.78
CA ASN A 34 -6.99 -8.31 1.76
C ASN A 34 -7.84 -9.23 0.88
N GLU A 35 -7.21 -9.83 -0.13
CA GLU A 35 -7.80 -10.89 -0.95
C GLU A 35 -7.00 -12.18 -0.72
N GLY A 36 -7.50 -13.00 0.21
CA GLY A 36 -6.79 -14.18 0.70
C GLY A 36 -5.47 -13.80 1.37
N TRP A 37 -4.37 -14.33 0.86
CA TRP A 37 -3.01 -14.07 1.36
C TRP A 37 -2.34 -12.82 0.77
N ASN A 38 -3.03 -12.08 -0.10
CA ASN A 38 -2.48 -10.92 -0.78
C ASN A 38 -3.17 -9.61 -0.36
N ALA A 39 -2.38 -8.61 -0.01
CA ALA A 39 -2.86 -7.24 0.16
C ALA A 39 -2.91 -6.51 -1.20
N ARG A 40 -4.05 -5.88 -1.49
CA ARG A 40 -4.28 -5.04 -2.66
C ARG A 40 -4.42 -3.58 -2.25
N ILE A 41 -3.89 -2.71 -3.08
CA ILE A 41 -4.07 -1.26 -2.99
C ILE A 41 -4.92 -0.79 -4.17
N SER A 42 -5.90 0.04 -3.85
CA SER A 42 -6.75 0.77 -4.78
C SER A 42 -6.78 2.26 -4.41
N LEU A 43 -6.86 3.14 -5.41
CA LEU A 43 -7.10 4.57 -5.17
C LEU A 43 -8.58 4.78 -4.83
N ILE A 44 -8.85 5.66 -3.88
CA ILE A 44 -10.20 6.12 -3.57
C ILE A 44 -10.54 7.26 -4.54
N LYS A 45 -11.71 7.17 -5.20
CA LYS A 45 -12.21 8.18 -6.13
C LYS A 45 -12.89 9.34 -5.40
#